data_AF-Q9ZU56-F1
#
_entry.id   AF-Q9ZU56-F1
#
_cell.length_a   1.000
_cell.length_b   1.000
_cell.length_c   1.000
_cell.angle_alpha   90.00
_cell.angle_beta   90.00
_cell.angle_gamma   90.00
#
_symmetry.space_group_name_H-M   'P 1'
#
loop_
_entity.id
_entity.type
_entity.pdbx_description
1 polymer ?
#
loop_
_entity_poly.entity_id
_entity_poly.type
_entity_poly.pdbx_seq_one_letter_code
_entity_poly.pdbx_strand_id
1 'polypeptide(L)'
;MVNPTISDDLLVKIAKKVADKCWLDLKPLLRSGTRGRDIVYRPDILKDANIFSLCGVPDHFQVGGGHNPTGPQGESRNRPFFKRCLLANNPMAVYNEAIRVLIHESDINGAFKLMQRHAPVRADATIACAIIFICAGYDYMGGLFLQLYTRNHHPLDHGIKMPPCAYHCYMVSGAFKNVCNKCHLWSCARRVS
;
A
#
# COMPACT_ATOMS: atom_id res chain seq x y z
N MET A 1 8.93 -26.61 14.87
CA MET A 1 8.77 -26.31 16.31
C MET A 1 9.70 -25.16 16.67
N VAL A 2 9.21 -24.08 17.29
CA VAL A 2 10.12 -23.05 17.85
C VAL A 2 10.79 -23.65 19.06
N ASN A 3 12.11 -23.54 19.14
CA ASN A 3 12.89 -24.01 20.28
C ASN A 3 12.40 -23.29 21.56
N PRO A 4 11.93 -23.99 22.60
CA PRO A 4 11.33 -23.37 23.80
C PRO A 4 12.28 -22.47 24.60
N THR A 5 13.58 -22.48 24.27
CA THR A 5 14.65 -21.69 24.93
C THR A 5 14.85 -20.28 24.40
N ILE A 6 14.28 -19.92 23.24
CA ILE A 6 14.42 -18.55 22.70
C ILE A 6 13.46 -17.63 23.46
N SER A 7 13.92 -16.49 23.99
CA SER A 7 13.05 -15.51 24.66
C SER A 7 12.15 -14.78 23.67
N ASP A 8 11.00 -14.27 24.14
CA ASP A 8 10.08 -13.51 23.29
C ASP A 8 10.74 -12.24 22.74
N ASP A 9 11.59 -11.56 23.51
CA ASP A 9 12.35 -10.40 23.04
C ASP A 9 13.25 -10.73 21.85
N LEU A 10 13.92 -11.88 21.90
CA LEU A 10 14.76 -12.34 20.79
C LEU A 10 13.90 -12.72 19.58
N LEU A 11 12.74 -13.37 19.79
CA LEU A 11 11.78 -13.66 18.73
C LEU A 11 11.22 -12.38 18.09
N VAL A 12 10.91 -11.34 18.86
CA VAL A 12 10.47 -10.03 18.33
C VAL A 12 11.57 -9.43 17.48
N LYS A 13 12.82 -9.44 17.93
CA LYS A 13 13.95 -8.91 17.14
C LYS A 13 14.15 -9.69 15.84
N ILE A 14 14.04 -11.01 15.87
CA ILE A 14 14.08 -11.86 14.67
C ILE A 14 12.92 -11.51 13.74
N ALA A 15 11.69 -11.49 14.26
CA ALA A 15 10.50 -11.20 13.49
C ALA A 15 10.54 -9.80 12.86
N LYS A 16 11.05 -8.78 13.55
CA LYS A 16 11.29 -7.45 12.97
C LYS A 16 12.27 -7.49 11.80
N LYS A 17 13.43 -8.12 11.96
CA LYS A 17 14.42 -8.23 10.87
C LYS A 17 13.89 -9.01 9.66
N VAL A 18 13.07 -10.02 9.93
CA VAL A 18 12.43 -10.82 8.88
C VAL A 18 11.35 -10.01 8.17
N ALA A 19 10.47 -9.33 8.93
CA ALA A 19 9.40 -8.50 8.41
C ALA A 19 9.93 -7.34 7.56
N ASP A 20 11.02 -6.70 7.99
CA ASP A 20 11.69 -5.61 7.28
C ASP A 20 12.22 -6.05 5.91
N LYS A 21 12.70 -7.29 5.79
CA LYS A 21 13.11 -7.86 4.50
C LYS A 21 11.93 -8.22 3.63
N CYS A 22 11.05 -9.09 4.12
CA CYS A 22 9.91 -9.58 3.36
C CYS A 22 8.87 -10.23 4.29
N TRP A 23 7.62 -9.79 4.18
CA TRP A 23 6.53 -10.38 4.97
C TRP A 23 6.33 -11.89 4.72
N LEU A 24 6.69 -12.41 3.54
CA LEU A 24 6.55 -13.84 3.20
C LEU A 24 7.39 -14.72 4.13
N ASP A 25 8.51 -14.19 4.62
CA ASP A 25 9.44 -14.90 5.49
C ASP A 25 8.91 -15.00 6.93
N LEU A 26 7.79 -14.34 7.25
CA LEU A 26 7.07 -14.51 8.53
C LEU A 26 6.21 -15.79 8.55
N LYS A 27 5.99 -16.44 7.40
CA LYS A 27 5.17 -17.67 7.32
C LYS A 27 5.61 -18.79 8.27
N PRO A 28 6.91 -19.09 8.47
CA PRO A 28 7.34 -20.09 9.44
C PRO A 28 6.91 -19.74 10.87
N LEU A 29 7.02 -18.47 11.28
CA LEU A 29 6.57 -18.00 12.61
C LEU A 29 5.05 -18.06 12.73
N LEU A 30 4.30 -17.69 11.70
CA LEU A 30 2.83 -17.82 11.69
C LEU A 30 2.38 -19.29 11.81
N ARG A 31 3.16 -20.22 11.25
CA ARG A 31 2.91 -21.67 11.32
C ARG A 31 3.38 -22.29 12.63
N SER A 32 4.10 -21.55 13.47
CA SER A 32 4.76 -22.08 14.66
C SER A 32 3.86 -22.13 15.90
N GLY A 33 2.55 -21.89 15.75
CA GLY A 33 1.57 -21.94 16.82
C GLY A 33 1.03 -20.55 17.21
N THR A 34 0.41 -20.47 18.39
CA THR A 34 -0.14 -19.22 18.96
C THR A 34 0.98 -18.22 19.25
N ARG A 35 2.01 -18.65 19.98
CA ARG A 35 3.18 -17.83 20.32
C ARG A 35 3.80 -17.11 19.12
N GLY A 36 4.04 -17.83 18.02
CA GLY A 36 4.60 -17.23 16.81
C GLY A 36 3.65 -16.23 16.14
N ARG A 37 2.34 -16.52 16.12
CA ARG A 37 1.32 -15.59 15.64
C ARG A 37 1.25 -14.33 16.50
N ASP A 38 1.31 -14.46 17.81
CA ASP A 38 1.24 -13.34 18.74
C ASP A 38 2.43 -12.40 18.54
N ILE A 39 3.64 -12.96 18.34
CA ILE A 39 4.84 -12.19 17.99
C ILE A 39 4.66 -11.46 16.66
N VAL A 40 4.32 -12.17 15.59
CA VAL A 40 4.22 -11.60 14.23
C VAL A 40 3.16 -10.49 14.16
N TYR A 41 2.04 -10.65 14.87
CA TYR A 41 0.94 -9.70 14.82
C TYR A 41 1.06 -8.53 15.80
N ARG A 42 2.22 -8.35 16.44
CA ARG A 42 2.46 -7.15 17.24
C ARG A 42 2.45 -5.89 16.35
N PRO A 43 1.82 -4.79 16.79
CA PRO A 43 1.76 -3.55 16.02
C PRO A 43 3.14 -3.01 15.62
N ASP A 44 4.14 -3.15 16.49
CA ASP A 44 5.51 -2.67 16.24
C ASP A 44 6.30 -3.51 15.22
N ILE A 45 5.79 -4.69 14.85
CA ILE A 45 6.32 -5.49 13.74
C ILE A 45 5.56 -5.14 12.45
N LEU A 46 4.23 -5.13 12.53
CA LEU A 46 3.37 -4.93 11.38
C LEU A 46 3.50 -3.52 10.78
N LYS A 47 3.72 -2.50 11.62
CA LYS A 47 3.89 -1.10 11.18
C LYS A 47 5.05 -0.93 10.20
N ASP A 48 6.15 -1.64 10.43
CA ASP A 48 7.39 -1.49 9.66
C ASP A 48 7.62 -2.68 8.70
N ALA A 49 6.70 -3.66 8.66
CA ALA A 49 6.80 -4.81 7.78
C ALA A 49 6.84 -4.40 6.30
N ASN A 50 7.81 -4.95 5.56
CA ASN A 50 7.90 -4.80 4.11
C ASN A 50 6.88 -5.72 3.43
N ILE A 51 5.74 -5.11 3.10
CA ILE A 51 4.63 -5.76 2.38
C ILE A 51 4.60 -5.40 0.89
N PHE A 52 5.70 -4.90 0.32
CA PHE A 52 5.75 -4.50 -1.09
C PHE A 52 5.30 -5.63 -2.03
N SER A 53 5.77 -6.86 -1.81
CA SER A 53 5.40 -8.02 -2.62
C SER A 53 3.92 -8.42 -2.47
N LEU A 54 3.30 -8.13 -1.32
CA LEU A 54 1.86 -8.31 -1.13
C LEU A 54 1.07 -7.28 -1.94
N CYS A 55 1.51 -6.03 -1.89
CA CYS A 55 0.84 -4.91 -2.56
C CYS A 55 1.10 -4.84 -4.08
N GLY A 56 2.09 -5.57 -4.58
CA GLY A 56 2.45 -5.60 -6.00
C GLY A 56 1.37 -6.20 -6.92
N VAL A 57 0.48 -7.02 -6.37
CA VAL A 57 -0.66 -7.62 -7.10
C VAL A 57 -1.93 -7.32 -6.31
N PRO A 58 -2.81 -6.42 -6.78
CA PRO A 58 -4.05 -6.04 -6.09
C PRO A 58 -4.91 -7.25 -5.67
N ASP A 59 -4.96 -8.29 -6.51
CA ASP A 59 -5.69 -9.53 -6.24
C ASP A 59 -5.17 -10.33 -5.03
N HIS A 60 -3.99 -10.01 -4.50
CA HIS A 60 -3.47 -10.67 -3.31
C HIS A 60 -4.02 -10.11 -2.00
N PHE A 61 -4.75 -9.00 -2.00
CA PHE A 61 -5.30 -8.41 -0.77
C PHE A 61 -6.65 -7.68 -0.94
N GLN A 62 -7.17 -7.53 -2.15
CA GLN A 62 -8.47 -6.91 -2.40
C GLN A 62 -9.67 -7.86 -2.22
N VAL A 63 -10.87 -7.29 -2.19
CA VAL A 63 -12.16 -8.02 -2.21
C VAL A 63 -12.44 -8.48 -3.62
N GLY A 64 -12.83 -9.73 -3.82
CA GLY A 64 -13.12 -10.28 -5.16
C GLY A 64 -11.88 -10.54 -6.03
N GLY A 65 -10.71 -10.07 -5.59
CA GLY A 65 -9.42 -10.42 -6.19
C GLY A 65 -8.95 -11.75 -5.62
N GLY A 66 -8.93 -12.79 -6.46
CA GLY A 66 -8.30 -14.04 -6.06
C GLY A 66 -8.52 -15.19 -7.02
N HIS A 67 -7.39 -15.72 -7.50
CA HIS A 67 -7.24 -17.07 -8.09
C HIS A 67 -7.57 -18.24 -7.12
N ASN A 68 -8.17 -17.97 -5.95
CA ASN A 68 -8.68 -18.91 -4.94
C ASN A 68 -9.37 -18.10 -3.83
N PRO A 69 -10.61 -17.62 -4.03
CA PRO A 69 -11.32 -16.81 -3.03
C PRO A 69 -11.54 -17.60 -1.74
N THR A 70 -11.34 -16.96 -0.59
CA THR A 70 -11.61 -17.56 0.72
C THR A 70 -12.49 -16.65 1.59
N GLY A 71 -13.49 -17.24 2.23
CA GLY A 71 -14.46 -16.53 3.07
C GLY A 71 -15.69 -15.99 2.31
N PRO A 72 -16.71 -15.50 3.06
CA PRO A 72 -18.02 -15.16 2.49
C PRO A 72 -18.02 -13.99 1.50
N GLN A 73 -16.97 -13.16 1.48
CA GLN A 73 -16.83 -12.02 0.56
C GLN A 73 -15.85 -12.29 -0.60
N GLY A 74 -15.39 -13.53 -0.77
CA GLY A 74 -14.41 -13.87 -1.81
C GLY A 74 -13.09 -13.11 -1.65
N GLU A 75 -12.65 -12.88 -0.41
CA GLU A 75 -11.41 -12.16 -0.14
C GLU A 75 -10.20 -13.02 -0.47
N SER A 76 -9.13 -12.36 -0.91
CA SER A 76 -7.82 -13.00 -1.04
C SER A 76 -7.33 -13.54 0.31
N ARG A 77 -6.63 -14.68 0.29
CA ARG A 77 -6.09 -15.35 1.49
C ARG A 77 -5.21 -14.43 2.35
N ASN A 78 -4.57 -13.42 1.77
CA ASN A 78 -3.69 -12.51 2.51
C ASN A 78 -4.38 -11.22 2.99
N ARG A 79 -5.66 -11.00 2.66
CA ARG A 79 -6.41 -9.82 3.10
C ARG A 79 -6.45 -9.66 4.63
N PRO A 80 -6.60 -10.74 5.44
CA PRO A 80 -6.53 -10.61 6.90
C PRO A 80 -5.18 -10.07 7.40
N PHE A 81 -4.08 -10.46 6.76
CA PHE A 81 -2.75 -9.93 7.10
C PHE A 81 -2.63 -8.45 6.72
N PHE A 82 -3.06 -8.08 5.51
CA PHE A 82 -3.09 -6.69 5.05
C PHE A 82 -3.91 -5.79 5.99
N LYS A 83 -5.11 -6.21 6.40
CA LYS A 83 -5.96 -5.46 7.34
C LYS A 83 -5.24 -5.23 8.68
N ARG A 84 -4.47 -6.20 9.17
CA ARG A 84 -3.67 -6.02 10.40
C ARG A 84 -2.52 -5.03 10.20
N CYS A 85 -1.84 -5.04 9.05
CA CYS A 85 -0.85 -4.01 8.71
C CYS A 85 -1.47 -2.61 8.62
N LEU A 86 -2.67 -2.50 8.04
CA LEU A 86 -3.42 -1.24 7.98
C LEU A 86 -3.75 -0.72 9.38
N LEU A 87 -4.26 -1.58 10.27
CA LEU A 87 -4.55 -1.24 11.66
C LEU A 87 -3.28 -0.81 12.43
N ALA A 88 -2.12 -1.39 12.10
CA ALA A 88 -0.82 -0.98 12.64
C ALA A 88 -0.27 0.31 12.02
N ASN A 89 -1.02 0.98 11.13
CA ASN A 89 -0.62 2.17 10.40
C ASN A 89 0.66 1.96 9.56
N ASN A 90 0.79 0.76 8.95
CA ASN A 90 1.85 0.47 8.00
C ASN A 90 1.72 1.40 6.79
N PRO A 91 2.75 2.19 6.43
CA PRO A 91 2.63 3.19 5.38
C PRO A 91 2.26 2.63 4.01
N MET A 92 2.77 1.44 3.65
CA MET A 92 2.45 0.79 2.39
C MET A 92 1.00 0.30 2.38
N ALA A 93 0.51 -0.22 3.52
CA ALA A 93 -0.88 -0.65 3.64
C ALA A 93 -1.83 0.54 3.54
N VAL A 94 -1.52 1.62 4.25
CA VAL A 94 -2.28 2.87 4.21
C VAL A 94 -2.35 3.44 2.81
N TYR A 95 -1.22 3.51 2.10
CA TYR A 95 -1.17 3.96 0.71
C TYR A 95 -2.08 3.10 -0.19
N ASN A 96 -1.93 1.78 -0.16
CA ASN A 96 -2.70 0.88 -1.03
C ASN A 96 -4.20 0.88 -0.71
N GLU A 97 -4.57 0.99 0.57
CA GLU A 97 -5.97 1.09 0.97
C GLU A 97 -6.57 2.43 0.54
N ALA A 98 -5.84 3.53 0.68
CA ALA A 98 -6.30 4.83 0.22
C ALA A 98 -6.58 4.84 -1.28
N ILE A 99 -5.72 4.21 -2.08
CA ILE A 99 -6.00 4.07 -3.52
C ILE A 99 -7.20 3.15 -3.78
N ARG A 100 -7.37 2.06 -3.01
CA ARG A 100 -8.56 1.19 -3.14
C ARG A 100 -9.84 1.96 -2.86
N VAL A 101 -9.91 2.70 -1.75
CA VAL A 101 -11.07 3.52 -1.37
C VAL A 101 -11.35 4.57 -2.45
N LEU A 102 -10.31 5.25 -2.94
CA LEU A 102 -10.45 6.20 -4.03
C LEU A 102 -11.07 5.55 -5.29
N ILE A 103 -10.53 4.41 -5.74
CA ILE A 103 -10.92 3.80 -7.01
C ILE A 103 -12.28 3.10 -6.93
N HIS A 104 -12.50 2.30 -5.89
CA HIS A 104 -13.66 1.42 -5.80
C HIS A 104 -14.86 2.09 -5.13
N GLU A 105 -14.62 3.08 -4.26
CA GLU A 105 -15.68 3.76 -3.50
C GLU A 105 -15.86 5.22 -3.94
N SER A 106 -14.97 5.74 -4.80
CA SER A 106 -14.96 7.16 -5.22
C SER A 106 -14.87 8.13 -4.04
N ASP A 107 -14.36 7.68 -2.89
CA ASP A 107 -14.27 8.48 -1.66
C ASP A 107 -12.91 9.17 -1.55
N ILE A 108 -12.84 10.36 -2.12
CA ILE A 108 -11.65 11.25 -2.05
C ILE A 108 -11.32 11.62 -0.60
N ASN A 109 -12.33 11.90 0.22
CA ASN A 109 -12.12 12.35 1.59
C ASN A 109 -11.62 11.21 2.48
N GLY A 110 -12.17 10.01 2.31
CA GLY A 110 -11.68 8.80 2.98
C GLY A 110 -10.24 8.46 2.58
N ALA A 111 -9.93 8.50 1.28
CA ALA A 111 -8.57 8.29 0.78
C ALA A 111 -7.58 9.32 1.34
N PHE A 112 -7.96 10.61 1.35
CA PHE A 112 -7.16 11.68 1.92
C PHE A 112 -6.93 11.48 3.42
N LYS A 113 -7.99 11.18 4.18
CA LYS A 113 -7.90 10.96 5.64
C LYS A 113 -6.95 9.84 6.00
N LEU A 114 -6.90 8.77 5.21
CA LEU A 114 -5.94 7.69 5.36
C LEU A 114 -4.49 8.19 5.15
N MET A 115 -4.24 8.95 4.09
CA MET A 115 -2.89 9.39 3.72
C MET A 115 -2.41 10.65 4.45
N GLN A 116 -3.30 11.42 5.08
CA GLN A 116 -3.01 12.75 5.64
C GLN A 116 -1.79 12.74 6.58
N ARG A 117 -1.67 11.72 7.43
CA ARG A 117 -0.55 11.59 8.37
C ARG A 117 0.79 11.29 7.69
N HIS A 118 0.76 10.61 6.54
CA HIS A 118 1.95 10.17 5.82
C HIS A 118 2.37 11.17 4.73
N ALA A 119 1.43 11.98 4.23
CA ALA A 119 1.67 12.92 3.14
C ALA A 119 2.82 13.91 3.40
N PRO A 120 3.09 14.43 4.61
CA PRO A 120 4.23 15.34 4.81
C PRO A 120 5.60 14.65 4.76
N VAL A 121 5.65 13.36 5.07
CA VAL A 121 6.91 12.61 5.33
C VAL A 121 7.23 11.57 4.27
N ARG A 122 6.27 11.21 3.41
CA ARG A 122 6.46 10.19 2.38
C ARG A 122 6.11 10.71 0.99
N ALA A 123 7.10 10.68 0.10
CA ALA A 123 6.98 11.11 -1.29
C ALA A 123 5.79 10.47 -2.02
N ASP A 124 5.59 9.16 -1.87
CA ASP A 124 4.50 8.42 -2.53
C ASP A 124 3.10 8.85 -2.06
N ALA A 125 2.94 9.12 -0.76
CA ALA A 125 1.70 9.65 -0.20
C ALA A 125 1.48 11.12 -0.62
N THR A 126 2.52 11.95 -0.59
CA THR A 126 2.41 13.36 -1.01
C THR A 126 1.96 13.49 -2.46
N ILE A 127 2.62 12.75 -3.37
CA ILE A 127 2.31 12.83 -4.80
C ILE A 127 0.94 12.22 -5.11
N ALA A 128 0.53 11.16 -4.40
CA ALA A 128 -0.81 10.61 -4.55
C ALA A 128 -1.88 11.62 -4.12
N CYS A 129 -1.71 12.30 -2.97
CA CYS A 129 -2.61 13.37 -2.55
C CYS A 129 -2.69 14.50 -3.59
N ALA A 130 -1.55 14.95 -4.13
CA ALA A 130 -1.52 15.96 -5.19
C ALA A 130 -2.37 15.55 -6.39
N ILE A 131 -2.11 14.35 -6.94
CA ILE A 131 -2.83 13.84 -8.10
C ILE A 131 -4.33 13.73 -7.80
N ILE A 132 -4.70 13.18 -6.64
CA ILE A 132 -6.12 13.01 -6.25
C ILE A 132 -6.87 14.34 -6.24
N PHE A 133 -6.32 15.37 -5.58
CA PHE A 133 -6.98 16.67 -5.52
C PHE A 133 -7.09 17.35 -6.88
N ILE A 134 -6.07 17.23 -7.74
CA ILE A 134 -6.14 17.73 -9.13
C ILE A 134 -7.24 17.01 -9.90
N CYS A 135 -7.31 15.67 -9.81
CA CYS A 135 -8.33 14.88 -10.52
C CYS A 135 -9.75 15.20 -10.07
N ALA A 136 -9.90 15.63 -8.81
CA ALA A 136 -11.17 16.03 -8.23
C ALA A 136 -11.55 17.49 -8.53
N GLY A 137 -10.73 18.25 -9.27
CA GLY A 137 -10.95 19.67 -9.58
C GLY A 137 -10.58 20.62 -8.43
N TYR A 138 -9.87 20.15 -7.41
CA TYR A 138 -9.36 20.96 -6.31
C TYR A 138 -7.91 21.39 -6.57
N ASP A 139 -7.68 22.10 -7.67
CA ASP A 139 -6.35 22.44 -8.18
C ASP A 139 -5.47 23.16 -7.16
N TYR A 140 -6.06 24.04 -6.35
CA TYR A 140 -5.34 24.72 -5.27
C TYR A 140 -4.74 23.73 -4.27
N MET A 141 -5.53 22.76 -3.80
CA MET A 141 -5.06 21.73 -2.87
C MET A 141 -4.03 20.82 -3.54
N GLY A 142 -4.26 20.48 -4.81
CA GLY A 142 -3.30 19.76 -5.64
C GLY A 142 -1.94 20.45 -5.70
N GLY A 143 -1.94 21.74 -6.01
CA GLY A 143 -0.75 22.59 -6.05
C GLY A 143 -0.02 22.65 -4.71
N LEU A 144 -0.74 22.76 -3.58
CA LEU A 144 -0.14 22.72 -2.25
C LEU A 144 0.61 21.40 -2.00
N PHE A 145 0.06 20.27 -2.41
CA PHE A 145 0.76 18.98 -2.28
C PHE A 145 1.95 18.84 -3.23
N LEU A 146 1.90 19.41 -4.44
CA LEU A 146 3.06 19.44 -5.34
C LEU A 146 4.20 20.30 -4.78
N GLN A 147 3.87 21.45 -4.17
CA GLN A 147 4.83 22.28 -3.46
C GLN A 147 5.42 21.54 -2.26
N LEU A 148 4.58 20.87 -1.47
CA LEU A 148 5.02 20.05 -0.34
C LEU A 148 5.96 18.92 -0.80
N TYR A 149 5.67 18.30 -1.94
CA TYR A 149 6.54 17.27 -2.52
C TYR A 149 7.92 17.81 -2.88
N THR A 150 7.93 18.95 -3.58
CA THR A 150 9.14 19.64 -4.02
C THR A 150 10.00 20.07 -2.83
N ARG A 151 9.35 20.54 -1.76
CA ARG A 151 10.02 21.01 -0.55
C ARG A 151 10.65 19.88 0.27
N ASN A 152 9.97 18.74 0.40
CA ASN A 152 10.33 17.72 1.38
C ASN A 152 11.04 16.50 0.79
N HIS A 153 10.92 16.25 -0.53
CA HIS A 153 11.36 14.98 -1.13
C HIS A 153 12.32 15.19 -2.28
N HIS A 154 11.82 15.61 -3.44
CA HIS A 154 12.62 15.79 -4.65
C HIS A 154 12.09 16.97 -5.47
N PRO A 155 12.97 17.73 -6.13
CA PRO A 155 12.53 18.71 -7.11
C PRO A 155 11.72 18.00 -8.20
N LEU A 156 10.66 18.66 -8.68
CA LEU A 156 9.93 18.21 -9.86
C LEU A 156 10.70 18.68 -11.11
N ASP A 157 11.82 18.02 -11.42
CA ASP A 157 12.59 18.29 -12.63
C ASP A 157 12.14 17.36 -13.78
N HIS A 158 11.77 18.00 -14.90
CA HIS A 158 11.53 17.40 -16.21
C HIS A 158 10.65 16.13 -16.26
N GLY A 159 9.34 16.33 -16.23
CA GLY A 159 8.34 15.40 -16.75
C GLY A 159 8.09 14.18 -15.86
N ILE A 160 6.81 13.91 -15.58
CA ILE A 160 6.40 12.70 -14.88
C ILE A 160 6.61 11.51 -15.83
N LYS A 161 7.76 10.82 -15.70
CA LYS A 161 8.06 9.62 -16.49
C LYS A 161 6.99 8.56 -16.23
N MET A 162 6.51 7.99 -17.34
CA MET A 162 5.54 6.90 -17.30
C MET A 162 6.09 5.73 -16.47
N PRO A 163 5.36 5.24 -15.45
CA PRO A 163 5.81 4.06 -14.72
C PRO A 163 5.86 2.86 -15.70
N PRO A 164 6.86 1.95 -15.60
CA PRO A 164 7.03 0.86 -16.56
C PRO A 164 5.77 -0.02 -16.74
N CYS A 165 4.92 -0.11 -15.71
CA CYS A 165 3.66 -0.84 -15.77
C CYS A 165 2.56 -0.15 -16.60
N ALA A 166 2.66 1.14 -16.94
CA ALA A 166 1.60 1.86 -17.65
C ALA A 166 1.47 1.46 -19.11
N TYR A 167 2.56 1.11 -19.78
CA TYR A 167 2.50 0.55 -21.12
C TYR A 167 1.78 -0.81 -21.13
N HIS A 168 2.12 -1.68 -20.18
CA HIS A 168 1.49 -2.99 -20.06
C HIS A 168 0.01 -2.89 -19.66
N CYS A 169 -0.32 -2.03 -18.69
CA CYS A 169 -1.70 -1.78 -18.30
C CYS A 169 -2.53 -1.20 -19.45
N TYR A 170 -2.01 -0.25 -20.23
CA TYR A 170 -2.72 0.29 -21.40
C TYR A 170 -3.04 -0.82 -22.43
N MET A 171 -2.04 -1.65 -22.75
CA MET A 171 -2.20 -2.75 -23.71
C MET A 171 -3.23 -3.80 -23.25
N VAL A 172 -3.24 -4.14 -21.96
CA VAL A 172 -4.10 -5.21 -21.41
C VAL A 172 -5.52 -4.70 -21.07
N SER A 173 -5.66 -3.43 -20.71
CA SER A 173 -6.92 -2.88 -20.19
C SER A 173 -7.78 -2.09 -21.20
N GLY A 174 -7.29 -1.91 -22.43
CA GLY A 174 -7.96 -1.10 -23.44
C GLY A 174 -8.11 0.36 -23.00
N ALA A 175 -9.30 0.95 -23.14
CA ALA A 175 -9.62 2.32 -22.75
C ALA A 175 -9.63 2.56 -21.22
N PHE A 176 -8.51 2.29 -20.55
CA PHE A 176 -8.26 2.52 -19.13
C PHE A 176 -9.20 1.80 -18.14
N LYS A 177 -9.93 0.76 -18.57
CA LYS A 177 -10.95 0.12 -17.73
C LYS A 177 -10.37 -0.69 -16.57
N ASN A 178 -9.14 -1.20 -16.72
CA ASN A 178 -8.46 -2.12 -15.80
C ASN A 178 -6.99 -1.73 -15.57
N VAL A 179 -6.70 -0.44 -15.37
CA VAL A 179 -5.33 0.03 -15.09
C VAL A 179 -4.96 -0.21 -13.63
N CYS A 180 -3.69 -0.53 -13.35
CA CYS A 180 -3.23 -0.57 -11.97
C CYS A 180 -3.18 0.85 -11.37
N ASN A 181 -3.18 0.93 -10.04
CA ASN A 181 -3.18 2.17 -9.26
C ASN A 181 -2.18 3.23 -9.76
N LYS A 182 -0.94 2.82 -10.07
CA LYS A 182 0.12 3.72 -10.56
C LYS A 182 -0.19 4.26 -11.97
N CYS A 183 -0.79 3.44 -12.83
CA CYS A 183 -1.10 3.77 -14.22
C CYS A 183 -2.36 4.63 -14.32
N HIS A 184 -3.34 4.44 -13.43
CA HIS A 184 -4.51 5.30 -13.31
C HIS A 184 -4.11 6.70 -12.85
N LEU A 185 -3.38 6.79 -11.73
CA LEU A 185 -2.85 8.06 -11.22
C LEU A 185 -2.01 8.79 -12.29
N TRP A 186 -1.17 8.06 -13.02
CA TRP A 186 -0.38 8.63 -14.12
C TRP A 186 -1.23 9.10 -15.31
N SER A 187 -2.23 8.31 -15.74
CA SER A 187 -3.16 8.70 -16.79
C SER A 187 -3.91 9.98 -16.44
N CYS A 188 -4.33 10.11 -15.19
CA CYS A 188 -5.03 11.31 -14.76
C CYS A 188 -4.10 12.53 -14.70
N ALA A 189 -2.84 12.36 -14.27
CA ALA A 189 -1.84 13.43 -14.31
C ALA A 189 -1.57 13.96 -15.75
N ARG A 190 -1.58 13.10 -16.76
CA ARG A 190 -1.33 13.47 -18.17
C ARG A 190 -2.49 14.20 -18.85
N ARG A 191 -3.73 14.07 -18.36
CA ARG A 191 -4.89 14.78 -18.94
C ARG A 191 -4.95 16.26 -18.55
N VAL A 192 -4.13 16.66 -17.58
CA VAL A 192 -4.10 18.02 -17.01
C VAL A 192 -2.82 18.78 -17.43
N SER A 193 -1.87 18.10 -18.10
CA SER A 193 -0.71 18.69 -18.78
C SER A 193 -0.98 18.92 -20.25
#